data_AF-A0A010QC80-F1
#
_entry.id   AF-A0A010QC80-F1
#
_cell.length_a   1.000
_cell.length_b   1.000
_cell.length_c   1.000
_cell.angle_alpha   90.00
_cell.angle_beta   90.00
_cell.angle_gamma   90.00
#
_symmetry.space_group_name_H-M   'P 1'
#
loop_
_entity.id
_entity.type
_entity.pdbx_description
1 polymer ?
#
loop_
_entity_poly.entity_id
_entity_poly.type
_entity_poly.pdbx_seq_one_letter_code
_entity_poly.pdbx_strand_id
1 'polypeptide(L)'
;FATAESLKEIHRVLKPTAVLGFIWNIEDYNKPKHWKASTPWEQSLNELVFTLGGDGQPRFRDFVWKDVFDSQLDANPLRAVKDVVLEGGRKMPLFSVPVGEEKVPFTVWLTPEAVWNRLRTLSQVAVLEGARAAAFKAEFDAILGGESVERNEKGEVALHGVTYFAWTSRL
;
A
#
# COMPACT_ATOMS: atom_id res chain seq x y z
N PHE A 1 -7.44 -3.23 8.64
CA PHE A 1 -6.63 -4.40 9.02
C PHE A 1 -5.43 -4.02 9.90
N ALA A 2 -4.76 -2.90 9.65
CA ALA A 2 -3.70 -2.41 10.52
C ALA A 2 -4.28 -1.62 11.70
N THR A 3 -4.80 -2.33 12.70
CA THR A 3 -5.25 -1.75 13.99
C THR A 3 -4.61 -2.53 15.15
N ALA A 4 -4.56 -1.93 16.34
CA ALA A 4 -4.04 -2.61 17.54
C ALA A 4 -4.86 -3.87 17.88
N GLU A 5 -6.17 -3.83 17.67
CA GLU A 5 -7.11 -4.94 17.87
C GLU A 5 -6.81 -6.07 16.90
N SER A 6 -6.65 -5.75 15.61
CA SER A 6 -6.27 -6.75 14.60
C SER A 6 -4.90 -7.37 14.90
N LEU A 7 -3.93 -6.56 15.35
CA LEU A 7 -2.58 -7.04 15.67
C LEU A 7 -2.60 -8.03 16.84
N LYS A 8 -3.39 -7.75 17.90
CA LYS A 8 -3.61 -8.69 19.01
C LYS A 8 -4.25 -9.99 18.56
N GLU A 9 -5.24 -9.92 17.68
CA GLU A 9 -5.92 -11.12 17.20
C GLU A 9 -4.99 -11.96 16.32
N ILE A 10 -4.19 -11.35 15.44
CA ILE A 10 -3.16 -12.05 14.66
C ILE A 10 -2.14 -12.71 15.59
N HIS A 11 -1.68 -12.00 16.62
CA HIS A 11 -0.77 -12.57 17.62
C HIS A 11 -1.36 -13.79 18.32
N ARG A 12 -2.64 -13.72 18.72
CA ARG A 12 -3.35 -14.79 19.44
C ARG A 12 -3.39 -16.09 18.65
N VAL A 13 -3.61 -16.00 17.33
CA VAL A 13 -3.79 -17.18 16.45
C VAL A 13 -2.48 -17.76 15.92
N LEU A 14 -1.41 -16.95 15.81
CA LEU A 14 -0.10 -17.44 15.40
C LEU A 14 0.48 -18.38 16.47
N LYS A 15 1.32 -19.35 16.07
CA LYS A 15 2.09 -20.19 17.01
C LYS A 15 3.28 -19.42 17.56
N PRO A 16 3.83 -19.77 18.74
CA PRO A 16 5.10 -19.19 19.18
C PRO A 16 6.16 -19.34 18.09
N THR A 17 7.03 -18.34 17.94
CA THR A 17 8.07 -18.23 16.90
C THR A 17 7.61 -18.19 15.43
N ALA A 18 6.30 -18.19 15.16
CA ALA A 18 5.80 -18.04 13.80
C ALA A 18 6.10 -16.65 13.23
N VAL A 19 6.23 -16.58 11.90
CA VAL A 19 6.43 -15.35 11.15
C VAL A 19 5.10 -14.91 10.54
N LEU A 20 4.75 -13.64 10.73
CA LEU A 20 3.67 -12.96 10.05
C LEU A 20 4.21 -12.34 8.76
N GLY A 21 3.62 -12.70 7.62
CA GLY A 21 3.96 -12.14 6.32
C GLY A 21 2.78 -11.40 5.70
N PHE A 22 3.07 -10.28 5.04
CA PHE A 22 2.14 -9.52 4.24
C PHE A 22 2.67 -9.36 2.82
N ILE A 23 1.77 -9.44 1.84
CA ILE A 23 2.11 -9.35 0.42
C ILE A 23 1.09 -8.44 -0.25
N TRP A 24 1.57 -7.44 -0.97
CA TRP A 24 0.74 -6.58 -1.81
C TRP A 24 1.33 -6.46 -3.21
N ASN A 25 0.47 -6.55 -4.22
CA ASN A 25 0.82 -6.13 -5.59
C ASN A 25 0.38 -4.68 -5.75
N ILE A 26 1.34 -3.80 -6.01
CA ILE A 26 1.15 -2.36 -6.08
C ILE A 26 1.56 -1.89 -7.45
N GLU A 27 0.58 -1.49 -8.26
CA GLU A 27 0.84 -0.81 -9.53
C GLU A 27 1.19 0.65 -9.28
N ASP A 28 2.00 1.24 -10.14
CA ASP A 28 2.55 2.58 -9.90
C ASP A 28 1.48 3.68 -9.87
N TYR A 29 0.35 3.48 -10.56
CA TYR A 29 -0.80 4.39 -10.46
C TYR A 29 -1.49 4.34 -9.07
N ASN A 30 -1.24 3.33 -8.24
CA ASN A 30 -1.85 3.18 -6.90
C ASN A 30 -0.81 3.06 -5.77
N LYS A 31 0.45 3.39 -6.03
CA LYS A 31 1.51 3.41 -5.02
C LYS A 31 1.36 4.57 -4.02
N PRO A 32 2.05 4.54 -2.87
CA PRO A 32 2.18 5.69 -1.98
C PRO A 32 2.79 6.94 -2.65
N LYS A 33 2.31 8.14 -2.28
CA LYS A 33 2.78 9.40 -2.87
C LYS A 33 4.30 9.61 -2.80
N HIS A 34 4.94 9.15 -1.72
CA HIS A 34 6.38 9.31 -1.51
C HIS A 34 7.22 8.30 -2.31
N TRP A 35 6.61 7.28 -2.94
CA TRP A 35 7.32 6.41 -3.86
C TRP A 35 7.41 7.06 -5.23
N LYS A 36 8.57 6.95 -5.88
CA LYS A 36 8.75 7.39 -7.26
C LYS A 36 8.06 6.39 -8.21
N ALA A 37 7.35 6.88 -9.22
CA ALA A 37 6.82 6.03 -10.29
C ALA A 37 7.93 5.65 -11.28
N SER A 38 7.75 4.53 -11.95
CA SER A 38 8.65 4.05 -13.01
C SER A 38 8.60 4.98 -14.22
N THR A 39 7.43 5.53 -14.54
CA THR A 39 7.23 6.45 -15.66
C THR A 39 6.43 7.71 -15.29
N PRO A 40 6.53 8.80 -16.10
CA PRO A 40 5.74 10.00 -15.88
C PRO A 40 4.21 9.79 -15.99
N TRP A 41 3.72 9.00 -16.95
CA TRP A 41 2.27 8.78 -17.10
C TRP A 41 1.68 8.04 -15.90
N GLU A 42 2.42 7.10 -15.31
CA GLU A 42 1.99 6.40 -14.10
C GLU A 42 1.97 7.32 -12.88
N GLN A 43 2.90 8.27 -12.80
CA GLN A 43 2.88 9.32 -11.79
C GLN A 43 1.65 10.22 -11.97
N SER A 44 1.32 10.64 -13.19
CA SER A 44 0.11 11.44 -13.47
C SER A 44 -1.18 10.68 -13.14
N LEU A 45 -1.25 9.38 -13.45
CA LEU A 45 -2.38 8.56 -13.03
C LEU A 45 -2.47 8.43 -11.51
N ASN A 46 -1.34 8.28 -10.82
CA ASN A 46 -1.32 8.25 -9.36
C ASN A 46 -1.89 9.55 -8.76
N GLU A 47 -1.45 10.69 -9.28
CA GLU A 47 -1.95 12.00 -8.88
C GLU A 47 -3.46 12.12 -9.13
N LEU A 48 -3.93 11.72 -10.32
CA LEU A 48 -5.35 11.67 -10.67
C LEU A 48 -6.14 10.81 -9.68
N VAL A 49 -5.67 9.61 -9.34
CA VAL A 49 -6.31 8.72 -8.35
C VAL A 49 -6.34 9.35 -6.95
N PHE A 50 -5.33 10.13 -6.58
CA PHE A 50 -5.31 10.86 -5.31
C PHE A 50 -6.28 12.06 -5.27
N THR A 51 -6.69 12.62 -6.41
CA THR A 51 -7.73 13.69 -6.44
C THR A 51 -9.09 13.21 -5.95
N LEU A 52 -9.36 11.91 -6.02
CA LEU A 52 -10.62 11.32 -5.57
C LEU A 52 -10.76 11.29 -4.04
N GLY A 53 -9.67 11.57 -3.31
CA GLY A 53 -9.63 11.47 -1.85
C GLY A 53 -9.66 10.03 -1.35
N GLY A 54 -10.04 9.87 -0.09
CA GLY A 54 -10.26 8.59 0.57
C GLY A 54 -11.68 8.50 1.14
N ASP A 55 -12.09 7.27 1.45
CA ASP A 55 -13.37 6.89 2.08
C ASP A 55 -13.24 6.74 3.61
N GLY A 56 -12.19 7.31 4.20
CA GLY A 56 -11.85 7.15 5.62
C GLY A 56 -11.22 5.81 5.97
N GLN A 57 -11.06 4.88 5.01
CA GLN A 57 -10.38 3.61 5.22
C GLN A 57 -8.95 3.66 4.68
N PRO A 58 -7.92 3.45 5.54
CA PRO A 58 -6.54 3.39 5.09
C PRO A 58 -6.31 2.22 4.12
N ARG A 59 -5.70 2.53 2.98
CA ARG A 59 -5.20 1.59 1.98
C ARG A 59 -3.69 1.49 2.11
N PHE A 60 -3.10 0.51 1.43
CA PHE A 60 -1.63 0.41 1.35
C PHE A 60 -0.97 1.73 0.90
N ARG A 61 -1.56 2.42 -0.09
CA ARG A 61 -1.07 3.70 -0.63
C ARG A 61 -0.96 4.82 0.41
N ASP A 62 -1.72 4.73 1.51
CA ASP A 62 -1.67 5.73 2.58
C ASP A 62 -0.46 5.48 3.51
N PHE A 63 0.12 4.28 3.45
CA PHE A 63 1.37 3.87 4.08
C PHE A 63 1.42 3.99 5.62
N VAL A 64 0.25 4.06 6.27
CA VAL A 64 0.08 4.10 7.74
C VAL A 64 -0.06 2.71 8.38
N TRP A 65 0.01 1.65 7.59
CA TRP A 65 -0.20 0.28 8.09
C TRP A 65 0.92 -0.19 9.04
N LYS A 66 2.10 0.44 8.95
CA LYS A 66 3.27 0.12 9.79
C LYS A 66 3.18 0.73 11.19
N ASP A 67 2.41 1.80 11.35
CA ASP A 67 2.31 2.57 12.59
C ASP A 67 1.85 1.71 13.78
N VAL A 68 1.03 0.69 13.54
CA VAL A 68 0.58 -0.25 14.59
C VAL A 68 1.69 -1.15 15.11
N PHE A 69 2.74 -1.38 14.32
CA PHE A 69 3.93 -2.11 14.76
C PHE A 69 4.86 -1.19 15.53
N ASP A 70 5.10 0.01 15.01
CA ASP A 70 6.01 1.00 15.61
C ASP A 70 5.50 1.53 16.95
N SER A 71 4.17 1.70 17.08
CA SER A 71 3.52 2.12 18.34
C SER A 71 3.61 1.11 19.49
N GLN A 72 4.11 -0.10 19.24
CA GLN A 72 4.44 -1.06 20.31
C GLN A 72 5.71 -0.66 21.08
N LEU A 73 6.56 0.20 20.50
CA LEU A 73 7.76 0.70 21.15
C LEU A 73 7.38 1.83 22.10
N ASP A 74 7.67 1.67 23.39
CA ASP A 74 7.56 2.79 24.34
C ASP A 74 8.41 3.95 23.84
N ALA A 75 7.80 5.11 23.62
CA ALA A 75 8.46 6.31 23.14
C ALA A 75 9.54 6.87 24.12
N ASN A 76 9.70 6.27 25.30
CA ASN A 76 10.67 6.73 26.30
C ASN A 76 11.55 5.57 26.84
N PRO A 77 12.82 5.50 26.44
CA PRO A 77 13.76 4.46 26.88
C PRO A 77 14.09 4.50 28.38
N LEU A 78 13.84 5.61 29.09
CA LEU A 78 14.03 5.67 30.55
C LEU A 78 12.85 5.08 31.33
N ARG A 79 11.62 5.18 30.79
CA ARG A 79 10.45 4.48 31.36
C ARG A 79 10.54 2.98 31.12
N ALA A 80 11.02 2.60 29.94
CA ALA A 80 11.26 1.22 29.55
C ALA A 80 12.08 0.41 30.57
N VAL A 81 13.12 1.00 31.14
CA VAL A 81 13.99 0.35 32.13
C VAL A 81 13.32 0.31 33.52
N LYS A 82 12.58 1.35 33.88
CA LYS A 82 11.89 1.46 35.17
C LYS A 82 10.75 0.45 35.30
N ASP A 83 9.97 0.26 34.24
CA ASP A 83 8.80 -0.63 34.23
C ASP A 83 9.18 -2.12 34.22
N VAL A 84 10.31 -2.47 33.60
CA VAL A 84 10.87 -3.84 33.63
C VAL A 84 11.34 -4.22 35.05
N VAL A 85 11.88 -3.27 35.80
CA VAL A 85 12.52 -3.51 37.10
C VAL A 85 11.51 -3.45 38.26
N LEU A 86 10.46 -2.63 38.17
CA LEU A 86 9.58 -2.35 39.31
C LEU A 86 8.19 -2.99 39.25
N GLU A 87 7.62 -3.26 38.07
CA GLU A 87 6.20 -3.62 37.97
C GLU A 87 5.91 -5.03 37.44
N GLY A 88 6.94 -5.81 37.05
CA GLY A 88 6.77 -7.21 36.64
C GLY A 88 5.79 -7.43 35.46
N GLY A 89 5.41 -6.35 34.77
CA GLY A 89 4.21 -6.30 33.95
C GLY A 89 4.35 -5.31 32.81
N ARG A 90 5.36 -5.49 31.96
CA ARG A 90 5.37 -4.81 30.67
C ARG A 90 4.40 -5.51 29.72
N LYS A 91 3.59 -4.76 28.97
CA LYS A 91 3.05 -5.27 27.71
C LYS A 91 4.24 -5.48 26.79
N MET A 92 4.77 -6.70 26.77
CA MET A 92 5.77 -7.11 25.79
C MET A 92 5.24 -6.79 24.38
N PRO A 93 6.07 -6.26 23.47
CA PRO A 93 5.66 -6.09 22.09
C PRO A 93 5.18 -7.44 21.56
N LEU A 94 4.10 -7.43 20.77
CA LEU A 94 3.52 -8.66 20.20
C LEU A 94 4.39 -9.19 19.06
N PHE A 95 5.06 -8.28 18.34
CA PHE A 95 5.87 -8.60 17.17
C PHE A 95 7.23 -7.90 17.22
N SER A 96 8.22 -8.52 16.58
CA SER A 96 9.53 -7.91 16.39
C SER A 96 9.45 -6.66 15.52
N VAL A 97 10.28 -5.67 15.84
CA VAL A 97 10.43 -4.44 15.07
C VAL A 97 11.93 -4.10 14.94
N PRO A 98 12.37 -3.47 13.85
CA PRO A 98 11.57 -3.03 12.69
C PRO A 98 11.03 -4.20 11.87
N VAL A 99 9.92 -3.99 11.18
CA VAL A 99 9.36 -4.96 10.23
C VAL A 99 10.33 -5.10 9.05
N GLY A 100 10.61 -6.33 8.62
CA GLY A 100 11.40 -6.57 7.41
C GLY A 100 10.57 -6.24 6.17
N GLU A 101 11.19 -5.67 5.13
CA GLU A 101 10.51 -5.20 3.92
C GLU A 101 11.32 -5.58 2.68
N GLU A 102 10.63 -5.95 1.59
CA GLU A 102 11.24 -6.18 0.28
C GLU A 102 10.31 -5.75 -0.86
N LYS A 103 10.88 -5.35 -1.99
CA LYS A 103 10.15 -4.98 -3.20
C LYS A 103 10.73 -5.70 -4.41
N VAL A 104 9.87 -6.40 -5.13
CA VAL A 104 10.22 -7.01 -6.41
C VAL A 104 9.47 -6.29 -7.53
N PRO A 105 10.15 -5.57 -8.43
CA PRO A 105 9.49 -4.86 -9.52
C PRO A 105 8.90 -5.84 -10.54
N PHE A 106 7.81 -5.44 -11.18
CA PHE A 106 7.22 -6.15 -12.30
C PHE A 106 6.78 -5.17 -13.39
N THR A 107 6.67 -5.67 -14.62
CA THR A 107 6.07 -5.00 -15.76
C THR A 107 5.08 -5.94 -16.42
N VAL A 108 3.91 -5.42 -16.81
CA VAL A 108 2.90 -6.13 -17.59
C VAL A 108 2.46 -5.29 -18.78
N TRP A 109 2.29 -5.93 -19.93
CA TRP A 109 1.74 -5.30 -21.13
C TRP A 109 0.24 -5.49 -21.15
N LEU A 110 -0.51 -4.39 -21.25
CA LEU A 110 -1.97 -4.40 -21.21
C LEU A 110 -2.57 -3.51 -22.29
N THR A 111 -3.69 -3.93 -22.87
CA THR A 111 -4.48 -3.01 -23.72
C THR A 111 -4.94 -1.80 -22.88
N PRO A 112 -5.15 -0.62 -23.50
CA PRO A 112 -5.69 0.55 -22.79
C PRO A 112 -6.98 0.25 -22.00
N GLU A 113 -7.84 -0.59 -22.57
CA GLU A 113 -9.06 -1.05 -21.90
C GLU A 113 -8.75 -1.93 -20.68
N ALA A 114 -7.77 -2.82 -20.76
CA ALA A 114 -7.37 -3.64 -19.61
C ALA A 114 -6.77 -2.78 -18.48
N VAL A 115 -6.00 -1.74 -18.80
CA VAL A 115 -5.52 -0.76 -17.81
C VAL A 115 -6.70 -0.06 -17.14
N TRP A 116 -7.68 0.41 -17.93
CA TRP A 116 -8.90 1.03 -17.41
C TRP A 116 -9.69 0.09 -16.50
N ASN A 117 -9.85 -1.16 -16.89
CA ASN A 117 -10.56 -2.17 -16.10
C ASN A 117 -9.88 -2.42 -14.75
N ARG A 118 -8.54 -2.45 -14.69
CA ARG A 118 -7.80 -2.53 -13.42
C ARG A 118 -8.04 -1.29 -12.56
N LEU A 119 -7.93 -0.10 -13.14
CA LEU A 119 -8.16 1.15 -12.42
C LEU A 119 -9.57 1.24 -11.82
N ARG A 120 -10.58 0.70 -12.52
CA ARG A 120 -11.97 0.61 -12.04
C ARG A 120 -12.18 -0.35 -10.87
N THR A 121 -11.22 -1.20 -10.54
CA THR A 121 -11.30 -2.03 -9.32
C THR A 121 -11.03 -1.24 -8.05
N LEU A 122 -10.41 -0.06 -8.17
CA LEU A 122 -10.25 0.85 -7.05
C LEU A 122 -11.63 1.35 -6.62
N SER A 123 -12.00 1.12 -5.36
CA SER A 123 -13.35 1.46 -4.86
C SER A 123 -13.71 2.92 -5.12
N GLN A 124 -12.77 3.85 -4.98
CA GLN A 124 -12.98 5.27 -5.24
C GLN A 124 -13.24 5.61 -6.71
N VAL A 125 -12.77 4.78 -7.65
CA VAL A 125 -13.04 4.92 -9.10
C VAL A 125 -14.34 4.22 -9.45
N ALA A 126 -14.59 3.05 -8.86
CA ALA A 126 -15.78 2.22 -9.12
C ALA A 126 -17.09 2.94 -8.82
N VAL A 127 -17.10 3.80 -7.78
CA VAL A 127 -18.28 4.55 -7.33
C VAL A 127 -18.48 5.88 -8.08
N LEU A 128 -17.63 6.22 -9.05
CA LEU A 128 -17.82 7.43 -9.84
C LEU A 128 -19.01 7.26 -10.79
N GLU A 129 -19.86 8.28 -10.82
CA GLU A 129 -21.05 8.31 -11.69
C GLU A 129 -21.20 9.66 -12.42
N GLY A 130 -22.03 9.67 -13.46
CA GLY A 130 -22.42 10.85 -14.21
C GLY A 130 -21.22 11.67 -14.72
N ALA A 131 -21.32 12.99 -14.56
CA ALA A 131 -20.30 13.93 -15.05
C ALA A 131 -18.91 13.70 -14.43
N ARG A 132 -18.84 13.25 -13.18
CA ARG A 132 -17.56 12.97 -12.50
C ARG A 132 -16.86 11.76 -13.10
N ALA A 133 -17.60 10.69 -13.40
CA ALA A 133 -17.04 9.52 -14.08
C ALA A 133 -16.54 9.87 -15.48
N ALA A 134 -17.31 10.64 -16.24
CA ALA A 134 -16.93 11.09 -17.57
C ALA A 134 -15.66 11.94 -17.56
N ALA A 135 -15.58 12.92 -16.64
CA ALA A 135 -14.39 13.76 -16.48
C ALA A 135 -13.15 12.95 -16.09
N PHE A 136 -13.29 12.04 -15.13
CA PHE A 136 -12.19 11.17 -14.70
C PHE A 136 -11.69 10.27 -15.85
N LYS A 137 -12.61 9.69 -16.63
CA LYS A 137 -12.26 8.87 -17.79
C LYS A 137 -11.57 9.69 -18.88
N ALA A 138 -12.02 10.91 -19.14
CA ALA A 138 -11.40 11.80 -20.11
C ALA A 138 -9.94 12.14 -19.72
N GLU A 139 -9.68 12.44 -18.45
CA GLU A 139 -8.33 12.69 -17.95
C GLU A 139 -7.45 11.43 -18.02
N PHE A 140 -8.01 10.27 -17.67
CA PHE A 140 -7.33 8.99 -17.85
C PHE A 140 -6.93 8.77 -19.33
N ASP A 141 -7.85 9.00 -20.27
CA ASP A 141 -7.58 8.83 -21.70
C ASP A 141 -6.53 9.81 -22.22
N ALA A 142 -6.57 11.07 -21.74
CA ALA A 142 -5.57 12.08 -22.08
C ALA A 142 -4.17 11.66 -21.59
N ILE A 143 -4.06 11.15 -20.36
CA ILE A 143 -2.80 10.66 -19.80
C ILE A 143 -2.29 9.46 -20.63
N LEU A 144 -3.15 8.49 -20.96
CA LEU A 144 -2.78 7.32 -21.77
C LEU A 144 -2.45 7.66 -23.23
N GLY A 145 -2.94 8.80 -23.73
CA GLY A 145 -2.60 9.33 -25.05
C GLY A 145 -1.27 10.08 -25.11
N GLY A 146 -0.63 10.34 -23.97
CA GLY A 146 0.60 11.11 -23.89
C GLY A 146 1.84 10.38 -24.39
N GLU A 147 2.88 11.14 -24.75
CA GLU A 147 4.13 10.64 -25.33
C GLU A 147 4.97 9.78 -24.37
N SER A 148 4.75 9.92 -23.05
CA SER A 148 5.48 9.13 -22.04
C SER A 148 4.97 7.68 -21.90
N VAL A 149 3.93 7.31 -22.64
CA VAL A 149 3.31 5.98 -22.59
C VAL A 149 3.99 5.06 -23.59
N GLU A 150 4.80 4.13 -23.07
CA GLU A 150 5.43 3.10 -23.89
C GLU A 150 4.39 2.11 -24.42
N ARG A 151 4.44 1.83 -25.73
CA ARG A 151 3.55 0.89 -26.41
C ARG A 151 4.32 -0.14 -27.20
N ASN A 152 3.91 -1.41 -27.12
CA ASN A 152 4.48 -2.48 -27.93
C ASN A 152 3.80 -2.57 -29.32
N GLU A 153 4.24 -3.52 -30.15
CA GLU A 153 3.72 -3.75 -31.52
C GLU A 153 2.21 -4.07 -31.57
N LYS A 154 1.63 -4.54 -30.46
CA LYS A 154 0.19 -4.84 -30.34
C LYS A 154 -0.62 -3.64 -29.84
N GLY A 155 0.02 -2.50 -29.60
CA GLY A 155 -0.60 -1.31 -29.01
C GLY A 155 -0.88 -1.41 -27.51
N GLU A 156 -0.36 -2.44 -26.84
CA GLU A 156 -0.43 -2.60 -25.39
C GLU A 156 0.52 -1.63 -24.71
N VAL A 157 0.15 -1.15 -23.53
CA VAL A 157 0.90 -0.22 -22.70
C VAL A 157 1.70 -0.99 -21.64
N ALA A 158 2.95 -0.60 -21.43
CA ALA A 158 3.77 -1.12 -20.33
C ALA A 158 3.31 -0.52 -19.00
N LEU A 159 2.68 -1.32 -18.14
CA LEU A 159 2.29 -0.97 -16.78
C LEU A 159 3.28 -1.58 -15.78
N HIS A 160 3.80 -0.75 -14.87
CA HIS A 160 4.78 -1.10 -13.86
C HIS A 160 4.15 -1.20 -12.48
N GLY A 161 4.85 -1.92 -11.62
CA GLY A 161 4.54 -1.98 -10.21
C GLY A 161 5.58 -2.76 -9.44
N VAL A 162 5.25 -3.04 -8.19
CA VAL A 162 6.06 -3.86 -7.29
C VAL A 162 5.18 -4.85 -6.55
N THR A 163 5.68 -6.06 -6.35
CA THR A 163 5.22 -6.92 -5.28
C THR A 163 6.00 -6.51 -4.02
N TYR A 164 5.29 -5.95 -3.06
CA TYR A 164 5.82 -5.52 -1.78
C TYR A 164 5.57 -6.60 -0.73
N PHE A 165 6.64 -7.01 -0.07
CA PHE A 165 6.63 -7.97 1.02
C PHE A 165 6.95 -7.25 2.32
N ALA A 166 6.27 -7.64 3.39
CA ALA A 166 6.67 -7.29 4.74
C ALA A 166 6.57 -8.49 5.67
N TRP A 167 7.48 -8.62 6.64
CA TRP A 167 7.45 -9.72 7.59
C TRP A 167 7.93 -9.34 8.98
N THR A 168 7.40 -10.02 9.99
CA THR A 168 7.85 -9.89 11.39
C THR A 168 7.61 -11.18 12.16
N SER A 169 8.45 -11.43 13.16
CA SER A 169 8.34 -12.59 14.05
C SER A 169 7.41 -12.29 15.22
N ARG A 170 6.55 -13.25 15.56
CA ARG A 170 5.77 -13.23 16.79
C ARG A 170 6.70 -13.35 18.00
N LEU A 171 6.50 -12.48 19.00
CA LEU A 171 7.17 -12.51 20.29
C LEU A 171 6.33 -13.20 21.37
#